data_AF-A0A6G3XLI8-F1
#
_entry.id   AF-A0A6G3XLI8-F1
#
_cell.length_a   1.000
_cell.length_b   1.000
_cell.length_c   1.000
_cell.angle_alpha   90.00
_cell.angle_beta   90.00
_cell.angle_gamma   90.00
#
_symmetry.space_group_name_H-M   'P 1'
#
loop_
_entity.id
_entity.type
_entity.pdbx_description
1 polymer ?
#
loop_
_entity_poly.entity_id
_entity_poly.type
_entity_poly.pdbx_seq_one_letter_code
_entity_poly.pdbx_strand_id
1 'polypeptide(L)'
;QAIPVGRGMHGEAVNPGKLHGFATSGWDDFWGRFGGIADAVKFRQERATKQMGTLGSGNHFIEFCLDETGSVWLMLHSGSRNIGKELADFHI
;
A
#
# COMPACT_ATOMS: atom_id res chain seq x y z
N GLN A 1 0.38 6.44 14.49
CA GLN A 1 -0.86 6.56 13.68
C GLN A 1 -1.41 5.15 13.47
N ALA A 2 -2.72 4.93 13.54
CA ALA A 2 -3.31 3.62 13.27
C ALA A 2 -3.28 3.30 11.75
N ILE A 3 -3.23 2.02 11.39
CA ILE A 3 -3.22 1.54 10.00
C ILE A 3 -4.66 1.50 9.45
N PRO A 4 -4.91 2.12 8.27
CA PRO A 4 -6.05 1.95 7.41
C PRO A 4 -6.70 0.57 7.32
N VAL A 5 -7.90 0.29 7.85
CA VAL A 5 -8.61 -0.99 7.54
C VAL A 5 -9.88 -0.75 6.73
N GLY A 6 -10.28 -1.76 5.95
CA GLY A 6 -11.47 -1.72 5.12
C GLY A 6 -11.38 -0.73 3.95
N ARG A 7 -12.34 0.20 3.90
CA ARG A 7 -12.42 1.27 2.90
C ARG A 7 -11.69 2.55 3.31
N GLY A 8 -11.05 2.56 4.49
CA GLY A 8 -10.31 3.71 5.00
C GLY A 8 -9.02 4.00 4.23
N MET A 9 -8.54 5.24 4.33
CA MET A 9 -7.27 5.71 3.78
C MET A 9 -6.64 6.75 4.70
N HIS A 10 -5.36 7.06 4.51
CA HIS A 10 -4.71 8.12 5.27
C HIS A 10 -5.24 9.49 4.83
N GLY A 11 -5.32 10.43 5.78
CA GLY A 11 -5.66 11.83 5.48
C GLY A 11 -4.56 12.53 4.68
N GLU A 12 -3.30 12.18 4.96
CA GLU A 12 -2.11 12.67 4.29
C GLU A 12 -1.28 11.50 3.72
N ALA A 13 -0.45 11.79 2.72
CA ALA A 13 0.49 10.82 2.17
C ALA A 13 1.43 10.26 3.26
N VAL A 14 1.76 8.98 3.14
CA VAL A 14 2.81 8.39 3.97
C VAL A 14 4.13 9.10 3.70
N ASN A 15 4.84 9.51 4.76
CA ASN A 15 6.16 10.11 4.69
C ASN A 15 7.20 9.14 5.29
N PRO A 16 7.96 8.41 4.47
CA PRO A 16 8.96 7.46 4.94
C PRO A 16 10.13 8.12 5.69
N GLY A 17 10.37 9.42 5.49
CA GLY A 17 11.43 10.15 6.20
C GLY A 17 11.18 10.30 7.71
N LYS A 18 9.96 10.00 8.17
CA LYS A 18 9.63 9.92 9.60
C LYS A 18 10.07 8.58 10.22
N LEU A 19 10.45 7.59 9.41
CA LEU A 19 10.86 6.27 9.88
C LEU A 19 12.40 6.22 10.01
N HIS A 20 12.87 6.03 11.24
CA HIS A 20 14.30 5.95 11.52
C HIS A 20 14.96 4.79 10.75
N GLY A 21 16.04 5.09 10.02
CA GLY A 21 16.81 4.10 9.27
C GLY A 21 16.17 3.68 7.93
N PHE A 22 15.07 4.30 7.51
CA PHE A 22 14.47 4.02 6.21
C PHE A 22 15.10 4.89 5.12
N ALA A 23 15.63 4.26 4.07
CA ALA A 23 16.14 4.98 2.91
C ALA A 23 14.98 5.64 2.15
N THR A 24 15.03 6.97 2.02
CA THR A 24 14.01 7.74 1.28
C THR A 24 14.44 8.10 -0.14
N SER A 25 15.69 7.78 -0.51
CA SER A 25 16.20 7.98 -1.86
C SER A 25 15.32 7.22 -2.86
N GLY A 26 14.71 7.97 -3.79
CA GLY A 26 13.83 7.42 -4.83
C GLY A 26 12.33 7.43 -4.49
N TRP A 27 11.91 7.90 -3.31
CA TRP A 27 10.48 8.01 -2.97
C TRP A 27 9.72 8.96 -3.90
N ASP A 28 10.30 10.13 -4.17
CA ASP A 28 9.69 11.12 -5.05
C ASP A 28 9.71 10.67 -6.51
N ASP A 29 10.80 10.02 -6.95
CA ASP A 29 10.89 9.41 -8.29
C ASP A 29 9.85 8.30 -8.48
N PHE A 30 9.70 7.42 -7.48
CA PHE A 30 8.71 6.36 -7.48
C PHE A 30 7.30 6.91 -7.74
N TRP A 31 6.90 7.96 -7.04
CA TRP A 31 5.60 8.60 -7.25
C TRP A 31 5.54 9.45 -8.53
N GLY A 32 6.67 10.05 -8.95
CA GLY A 32 6.77 10.81 -10.20
C GLY A 32 6.48 9.97 -11.44
N ARG A 33 6.76 8.66 -11.37
CA ARG A 33 6.50 7.70 -12.45
C ARG A 33 5.04 7.24 -12.54
N PHE A 34 4.18 7.61 -11.58
CA PHE A 34 2.78 7.14 -11.53
C PHE A 34 1.99 7.53 -12.80
N GLY A 35 2.22 8.73 -13.34
CA GLY A 35 1.55 9.20 -14.55
C GLY A 35 1.82 8.35 -15.79
N GLY A 36 2.90 7.57 -15.79
CA GLY A 36 3.28 6.69 -16.90
C GLY A 36 2.76 5.25 -16.79
N ILE A 37 1.99 4.89 -15.75
CA ILE A 37 1.52 3.51 -15.53
C ILE A 37 0.49 3.11 -16.59
N ALA A 38 -0.61 3.86 -16.70
CA ALA A 38 -1.62 3.72 -17.75
C ALA A 38 -2.55 4.94 -17.74
N ASP A 39 -3.05 5.35 -18.92
CA ASP A 39 -4.00 6.45 -19.04
C ASP A 39 -5.29 6.22 -18.25
N ALA A 40 -5.71 4.95 -18.14
CA ALA A 40 -6.90 4.54 -17.42
C ALA A 40 -6.81 4.74 -15.89
N VAL A 41 -5.63 4.92 -15.30
CA VAL A 41 -5.48 5.04 -13.83
C VAL A 41 -4.70 6.27 -13.38
N LYS A 42 -4.06 7.04 -14.27
CA LYS A 42 -3.25 8.21 -13.89
C LYS A 42 -4.02 9.23 -13.01
N PHE A 43 -5.31 9.41 -13.25
CA PHE A 43 -6.17 10.31 -12.48
C PHE A 43 -6.38 9.86 -11.03
N ARG A 44 -6.01 8.62 -10.69
CA ARG A 44 -6.14 8.04 -9.34
C ARG A 44 -4.93 8.30 -8.44
N GLN A 45 -3.91 9.04 -8.90
CA GLN A 45 -2.66 9.22 -8.16
C GLN A 45 -2.87 9.64 -6.70
N GLU A 46 -3.70 10.66 -6.45
CA GLU A 46 -3.98 11.13 -5.09
C GLU A 46 -4.53 10.01 -4.19
N ARG A 47 -5.48 9.23 -4.73
CA ARG A 47 -6.06 8.08 -4.02
C ARG A 47 -5.03 7.00 -3.77
N ALA A 48 -4.18 6.69 -4.76
CA ALA A 48 -3.12 5.71 -4.63
C ALA A 48 -2.15 6.09 -3.50
N THR A 49 -1.75 7.36 -3.43
CA THR A 49 -0.87 7.87 -2.38
C THR A 49 -1.51 7.77 -0.99
N LYS A 50 -2.80 8.08 -0.85
CA LYS A 50 -3.52 7.97 0.43
C LYS A 50 -3.79 6.52 0.85
N GLN A 51 -3.86 5.59 -0.11
CA GLN A 51 -4.07 4.17 0.14
C GLN A 51 -2.76 3.40 0.40
N MET A 52 -1.60 3.98 0.10
CA MET A 52 -0.32 3.39 0.46
C MET A 52 -0.21 3.25 1.98
N GLY A 53 0.23 2.08 2.45
CA GLY A 53 0.32 1.79 3.89
C GLY A 53 -1.01 1.43 4.56
N THR A 54 -2.07 1.17 3.79
CA THR A 54 -3.35 0.66 4.31
C THR A 54 -3.45 -0.86 4.16
N LEU A 55 -4.17 -1.52 5.06
CA LEU A 55 -4.45 -2.95 4.94
C LEU A 55 -5.43 -3.23 3.82
N GLY A 56 -6.57 -2.52 3.85
CA GLY A 56 -7.67 -2.77 2.94
C GLY A 56 -8.77 -3.67 3.50
N SER A 57 -9.61 -4.19 2.61
CA SER A 57 -10.81 -4.97 2.90
C SER A 57 -10.73 -6.36 2.28
N GLY A 58 -11.64 -7.26 2.65
CA GLY A 58 -11.67 -8.64 2.15
C GLY A 58 -10.81 -9.52 3.05
N ASN A 59 -10.00 -10.39 2.45
CA ASN A 59 -9.06 -11.28 3.14
C ASN A 59 -7.73 -10.58 3.50
N HIS A 60 -7.74 -9.27 3.72
CA HIS A 60 -6.53 -8.50 4.05
C HIS A 60 -6.36 -8.37 5.56
N PHE A 61 -5.19 -8.73 6.10
CA PHE A 61 -4.94 -8.79 7.54
C PHE A 61 -3.45 -8.67 7.91
N ILE A 62 -3.22 -8.36 9.19
CA ILE A 62 -1.92 -8.51 9.86
C ILE A 62 -2.16 -9.47 11.03
N GLU A 63 -1.40 -10.56 11.09
CA GLU A 63 -1.56 -11.60 12.11
C GLU A 63 -0.21 -11.97 12.73
N PHE A 64 -0.22 -12.25 14.04
CA PHE A 64 0.89 -12.91 14.70
C PHE A 64 0.69 -14.41 14.66
N CYS A 65 1.68 -15.13 14.12
CA CYS A 65 1.65 -16.57 14.01
C CYS A 65 2.79 -17.17 14.85
N LEU A 66 2.59 -18.37 15.37
CA LEU A 66 3.64 -19.15 16.00
C LEU A 66 4.04 -20.30 15.07
N ASP A 67 5.33 -20.59 14.97
CA ASP A 67 5.78 -21.84 14.36
C ASP A 67 5.84 -22.99 15.38
N GLU A 68 6.15 -24.20 14.90
CA GLU A 68 6.22 -25.42 15.71
C GLU A 68 7.29 -25.37 16.81
N THR A 69 8.26 -24.45 16.71
CA THR A 69 9.32 -24.24 17.71
C THR A 69 8.99 -23.13 18.71
N GLY A 70 7.84 -22.47 18.55
CA GLY A 70 7.39 -21.36 19.40
C GLY A 70 7.91 -19.98 18.98
N SER A 71 8.51 -19.84 17.79
CA SER A 71 8.95 -18.52 17.30
C SER A 71 7.76 -17.70 16.81
N VAL A 72 7.77 -16.39 17.08
CA VAL A 72 6.72 -15.45 16.65
C VAL A 72 7.03 -14.89 15.27
N TRP A 73 6.05 -14.96 14.38
CA TRP A 73 6.07 -14.43 13.02
C TRP A 73 5.00 -13.38 12.83
N LEU A 74 5.24 -12.42 11.92
CA LEU A 74 4.24 -11.46 11.47
C LEU A 74 3.83 -11.81 10.03
N MET A 75 2.58 -12.20 9.85
CA MET A 75 2.00 -12.42 8.53
C MET A 75 1.24 -11.17 8.09
N LEU A 76 1.61 -10.63 6.94
CA LEU A 76 0.92 -9.50 6.30
C LEU A 76 0.29 -9.99 5.00
N HIS A 77 -1.04 -9.99 4.95
CA HIS A 77 -1.79 -10.22 3.73
C HIS A 77 -2.43 -8.90 3.28
N SER A 78 -1.91 -8.32 2.20
CA SER A 78 -2.45 -7.11 1.58
C SER A 78 -2.11 -7.08 0.08
N GLY A 79 -2.54 -6.04 -0.62
CA GLY A 79 -2.34 -5.92 -2.07
C GLY A 79 -2.32 -4.49 -2.57
N SER A 80 -2.31 -4.33 -3.89
CA SER A 80 -2.21 -3.04 -4.62
C SER A 80 -3.47 -2.16 -4.54
N ARG A 81 -4.42 -2.53 -3.67
CA ARG A 81 -5.70 -1.85 -3.48
C ARG A 81 -6.48 -1.75 -4.81
N ASN A 82 -7.36 -0.75 -4.92
CA ASN A 82 -8.23 -0.61 -6.09
C ASN A 82 -7.46 -0.29 -7.38
N ILE A 83 -6.25 0.27 -7.26
CA ILE A 83 -5.41 0.62 -8.42
C ILE A 83 -5.05 -0.63 -9.23
N GLY A 84 -4.62 -1.70 -8.56
CA GLY A 84 -4.28 -2.95 -9.25
C GLY A 84 -5.48 -3.60 -9.94
N LYS A 85 -6.67 -3.50 -9.33
CA LYS A 85 -7.92 -3.97 -9.95
C LYS A 85 -8.23 -3.19 -11.23
N GLU A 86 -8.22 -1.86 -11.16
CA GLU A 86 -8.50 -1.01 -12.34
C GLU A 86 -7.47 -1.23 -13.45
N LEU A 87 -6.21 -1.49 -13.11
CA LEU A 87 -5.19 -1.86 -14.09
C LEU A 87 -5.44 -3.22 -14.74
N ALA A 88 -5.85 -4.22 -13.96
CA ALA A 88 -6.20 -5.53 -14.49
C ALA A 88 -7.41 -5.43 -15.43
N ASP A 89 -8.47 -4.72 -15.00
CA ASP A 89 -9.69 -4.49 -15.78
C ASP A 89 -9.42 -3.72 -17.10
N PHE A 90 -8.32 -2.95 -17.19
CA PHE A 90 -7.93 -2.24 -18.40
C PHE A 90 -7.22 -3.13 -19.44
N HIS A 91 -6.54 -4.19 -19.00
CA HIS A 91 -5.73 -5.05 -19.88
C HIS A 91 -6.40 -6.37 -20.27
N ILE A 92 -7.51 -6.71 -19.65
CA ILE A 92 -8.31 -7.92 -19.91
C ILE A 92 -9.58 -7.52 -20.67
#